data_AF-A0A0B0MLC3-F1
#
_entry.id   AF-A0A0B0MLC3-F1
#
_cell.length_a   1.000
_cell.length_b   1.000
_cell.length_c   1.000
_cell.angle_alpha   90.00
_cell.angle_beta   90.00
_cell.angle_gamma   90.00
#
_symmetry.space_group_name_H-M   'P 1'
#
loop_
_entity.id
_entity.type
_entity.pdbx_description
1 polymer ?
#
loop_
_entity_poly.entity_id
_entity_poly.type
_entity_poly.pdbx_seq_one_letter_code
_entity_poly.pdbx_strand_id
1 'polypeptide(L)'
;MAAVRRWSEGMSSDNVKGLVLALSSSLFIGASFIVKKKGLKKAGASGIRAGSGGYSYLLEPLWWVGMITMVVGEIANFAAYAFAPAILVTPLGALSIIISAALAHIILREKLHTFGILGCVLCVVGSTAIVLHAPPERQIESVTEVWDLATEPGFLFYALLVLTAVFILIFHFVPQYGQSHIMVYIGVCSLVGSISVMSVKALGIALKLTFSGMNQLVYPQTWAFTLVVVTCVVTQMNYLNKALDTFNTAVVSPIYYVMFTTLTILASVIMFKDWDRQNPTQIITEMCGFVTILSGTFLLHKTKDMVDGASLTSMSMRQLKHEEEDGFDESIPLKRQDSLRIIP
;
A
#
# COMPACT_ATOMS: atom_id res chain seq x y z
N MET A 1 -14.19 3.24 31.30
CA MET A 1 -13.33 4.24 31.99
C MET A 1 -12.27 3.62 32.90
N ALA A 2 -12.51 2.48 33.56
CA ALA A 2 -11.47 1.78 34.33
C ALA A 2 -10.34 1.19 33.47
N ALA A 3 -10.65 0.76 32.24
CA ALA A 3 -9.62 0.33 31.28
C ALA A 3 -8.66 1.48 30.93
N VAL A 4 -9.15 2.67 30.60
CA VAL A 4 -8.32 3.83 30.22
C VAL A 4 -7.43 4.33 31.37
N ARG A 5 -7.90 4.28 32.63
CA ARG A 5 -7.05 4.65 33.79
C ARG A 5 -5.90 3.66 34.02
N ARG A 6 -6.11 2.37 33.73
CA ARG A 6 -5.08 1.32 33.85
C ARG A 6 -3.99 1.41 32.77
N TRP A 7 -4.21 2.18 31.70
CA TRP A 7 -3.19 2.51 30.70
C TRP A 7 -2.26 3.65 31.12
N SER A 8 -2.73 4.55 32.00
CA SER A 8 -1.96 5.72 32.44
C SER A 8 -0.98 5.44 33.57
N GLU A 9 -1.20 4.38 34.36
CA GLU A 9 -0.46 4.13 35.62
C GLU A 9 0.64 3.07 35.51
N GLY A 10 1.00 2.61 34.31
CA GLY A 10 1.97 1.51 34.15
C GLY A 10 2.78 1.48 32.86
N MET A 11 2.93 2.61 32.15
CA MET A 11 3.76 2.63 30.95
C MET A 11 5.23 2.80 31.35
N SER A 12 6.00 1.70 31.34
CA SER A 12 7.46 1.75 31.48
C SER A 12 8.05 2.79 30.53
N SER A 13 9.12 3.48 30.92
CA SER A 13 9.82 4.46 30.07
C SER A 13 10.14 3.89 28.68
N ASP A 14 10.42 2.60 28.60
CA ASP A 14 10.71 1.91 27.34
C ASP A 14 9.47 1.74 26.46
N ASN A 15 8.30 1.46 27.04
CA ASN A 15 7.04 1.40 26.30
C ASN A 15 6.69 2.77 25.69
N VAL A 16 6.98 3.87 26.41
CA VAL A 16 6.79 5.23 25.88
C VAL A 16 7.73 5.50 24.70
N LYS A 17 9.01 5.10 24.81
CA LYS A 17 9.96 5.21 23.69
C LYS A 17 9.48 4.41 22.47
N GLY A 18 9.04 3.16 22.68
CA GLY A 18 8.50 2.32 21.62
C GLY A 18 7.25 2.91 20.97
N LEU A 19 6.36 3.52 21.76
CA LEU A 19 5.18 4.22 21.25
C LEU A 19 5.56 5.41 20.35
N VAL A 20 6.48 6.27 20.80
CA VAL A 20 6.94 7.43 20.03
C VAL A 20 7.63 6.99 18.73
N LEU A 21 8.44 5.93 18.79
CA LEU A 21 9.08 5.33 17.62
C LEU A 21 8.06 4.76 16.63
N ALA A 22 7.02 4.07 17.10
CA ALA A 22 5.95 3.54 16.25
C ALA A 22 5.13 4.65 15.56
N LEU A 23 4.83 5.73 16.29
CA LEU A 23 4.12 6.89 15.74
C LEU A 23 4.96 7.65 14.70
N SER A 24 6.24 7.89 15.00
CA SER A 24 7.16 8.54 14.06
C SER A 24 7.41 7.69 12.81
N SER A 25 7.56 6.38 12.98
CA SER A 25 7.59 5.40 11.88
C SER A 25 6.35 5.55 10.97
N SER A 26 5.16 5.53 11.56
CA SER A 26 3.90 5.63 10.82
C SER A 26 3.78 6.94 10.06
N LEU A 27 4.28 8.04 10.63
CA LEU A 27 4.36 9.34 9.97
C LEU A 27 5.30 9.31 8.78
N PHE A 28 6.52 8.80 8.94
CA PHE A 28 7.51 8.72 7.87
C PHE A 28 7.04 7.80 6.73
N ILE A 29 6.54 6.60 7.06
CA ILE A 29 5.99 5.66 6.07
C ILE A 29 4.82 6.32 5.34
N GLY A 30 3.85 6.89 6.06
CA GLY A 30 2.69 7.55 5.45
C GLY A 30 3.07 8.72 4.54
N ALA A 31 4.01 9.57 4.96
CA ALA A 31 4.51 10.69 4.17
C ALA A 31 5.31 10.22 2.94
N SER A 32 6.06 9.13 3.05
CA SER A 32 6.90 8.59 1.97
C SER A 32 6.09 8.28 0.71
N PHE A 33 4.90 7.70 0.84
CA PHE A 33 4.01 7.40 -0.29
C PHE A 33 3.62 8.65 -1.08
N ILE A 34 3.36 9.74 -0.36
CA ILE A 34 2.92 11.03 -0.90
C ILE A 34 4.07 11.75 -1.61
N VAL A 35 5.24 11.76 -0.97
CA VAL A 35 6.46 12.33 -1.56
C VAL A 35 6.88 11.55 -2.81
N LYS A 36 6.88 10.20 -2.75
CA LYS A 36 7.14 9.33 -3.91
C LYS A 36 6.21 9.64 -5.06
N LYS A 37 4.90 9.72 -4.81
CA LYS A 37 3.94 10.05 -5.88
C LYS A 37 4.15 11.44 -6.46
N LYS A 38 4.47 12.44 -5.64
CA LYS A 38 4.80 13.77 -6.15
C LYS A 38 6.04 13.74 -7.04
N GLY A 39 7.06 12.97 -6.65
CA GLY A 39 8.24 12.68 -7.48
C GLY A 39 7.89 11.98 -8.79
N LEU A 40 7.05 10.94 -8.74
CA LEU A 40 6.56 10.21 -9.93
C LEU A 40 5.82 11.15 -10.91
N LYS A 41 4.89 11.97 -10.40
CA LYS A 41 4.15 12.94 -11.23
C LYS A 41 5.07 13.96 -11.88
N LYS A 42 6.09 14.45 -11.16
CA LYS A 42 7.07 15.40 -11.71
C LYS A 42 7.95 14.75 -12.77
N ALA A 43 8.46 13.55 -12.52
CA ALA A 43 9.25 12.79 -13.49
C ALA A 43 8.44 12.41 -14.75
N GLY A 44 7.14 12.16 -14.60
CA GLY A 44 6.23 11.88 -15.69
C GLY A 44 5.89 13.10 -16.58
N ALA A 45 6.20 14.32 -16.13
CA ALA A 45 6.04 15.53 -16.94
C ALA A 45 7.22 15.75 -17.90
N SER A 46 8.41 15.25 -17.56
CA SER A 46 9.64 15.40 -18.34
C SER A 46 10.11 14.11 -19.02
N GLY A 47 9.51 12.95 -18.68
CA GLY A 47 9.90 11.65 -19.20
C GLY A 47 8.75 10.64 -19.22
N ILE A 48 9.09 9.38 -19.49
CA ILE A 48 8.10 8.30 -19.59
C ILE A 48 7.59 7.97 -18.19
N ARG A 49 6.27 8.03 -18.03
CA ARG A 49 5.55 7.74 -16.80
C ARG A 49 5.83 6.32 -16.30
N ALA A 50 5.91 6.16 -14.98
CA ALA A 50 6.11 4.85 -14.36
C ALA A 50 4.97 3.89 -14.70
N GLY A 51 3.72 4.37 -14.67
CA GLY A 51 2.54 3.59 -15.04
C GLY A 51 2.64 2.98 -16.45
N SER A 52 3.17 3.75 -17.40
CA SER A 52 3.41 3.31 -18.79
C SER A 52 4.66 2.43 -18.96
N GLY A 53 5.35 2.07 -17.87
CA GLY A 53 6.56 1.24 -17.89
C GLY A 53 7.88 2.02 -17.98
N GLY A 54 7.85 3.34 -17.86
CA GLY A 54 9.06 4.18 -17.84
C GLY A 54 9.79 4.19 -16.50
N TYR A 55 11.08 4.56 -16.52
CA TYR A 55 11.94 4.63 -15.33
C TYR A 55 12.49 6.04 -15.05
N SER A 56 11.91 7.08 -15.65
CA SER A 56 12.38 8.47 -15.53
C SER A 56 12.40 9.00 -14.09
N TYR A 57 11.63 8.40 -13.20
CA TYR A 57 11.60 8.76 -11.77
C TYR A 57 12.90 8.48 -11.03
N LEU A 58 13.77 7.60 -11.54
CA LEU A 58 15.08 7.33 -10.94
C LEU A 58 16.01 8.55 -10.98
N LEU A 59 15.75 9.49 -11.89
CA LEU A 59 16.51 10.75 -12.01
C LEU A 59 15.92 11.87 -11.16
N GLU A 60 14.69 11.72 -10.64
CA GLU A 60 14.00 12.79 -9.90
C GLU A 60 14.37 12.75 -8.40
N PRO A 61 15.03 13.78 -7.85
CA PRO A 61 15.47 13.79 -6.46
C PRO A 61 14.32 13.66 -5.46
N LEU A 62 13.14 14.23 -5.77
CA LEU A 62 11.97 14.12 -4.89
C LEU A 62 11.52 12.68 -4.67
N TRP A 63 11.67 11.81 -5.67
CA TRP A 63 11.33 10.41 -5.51
C TRP A 63 12.31 9.70 -4.56
N TRP A 64 13.61 10.02 -4.64
CA TRP A 64 14.63 9.51 -3.71
C TRP A 64 14.41 10.01 -2.29
N VAL A 65 14.01 11.27 -2.10
CA VAL A 65 13.60 11.76 -0.78
C VAL A 65 12.46 10.90 -0.23
N GLY A 66 11.46 10.58 -1.04
CA GLY A 66 10.38 9.67 -0.64
C GLY A 66 10.89 8.28 -0.25
N MET A 67 11.81 7.70 -1.03
CA MET A 67 12.41 6.40 -0.72
C MET A 67 13.24 6.40 0.57
N ILE A 68 14.06 7.43 0.80
CA ILE A 68 14.87 7.56 2.02
C ILE A 68 13.94 7.70 3.23
N THR A 69 12.89 8.54 3.15
CA THR A 69 11.90 8.68 4.22
C THR A 69 11.22 7.35 4.54
N MET A 70 10.91 6.52 3.53
CA MET A 70 10.37 5.18 3.74
C MET A 70 11.34 4.29 4.53
N VAL A 71 12.62 4.25 4.15
CA VAL A 71 13.66 3.47 4.83
C VAL A 71 13.84 3.93 6.27
N VAL A 72 13.88 5.24 6.53
CA VAL A 72 13.95 5.80 7.89
C VAL A 72 12.74 5.36 8.73
N GLY A 73 11.54 5.39 8.13
CA GLY A 73 10.32 4.91 8.78
C GLY A 73 10.39 3.44 9.15
N GLU A 74 10.84 2.57 8.25
CA GLU A 74 11.01 1.13 8.52
C GLU A 74 12.06 0.85 9.60
N ILE A 75 13.17 1.60 9.64
CA ILE A 75 14.16 1.48 10.72
C ILE A 75 13.55 1.89 12.06
N ALA A 76 12.78 2.99 12.10
CA ALA A 76 12.07 3.41 13.31
C ALA A 76 11.01 2.37 13.73
N ASN A 77 10.33 1.73 12.78
CA ASN A 77 9.38 0.65 13.02
C ASN A 77 10.07 -0.54 13.70
N PHE A 78 11.21 -0.97 13.14
CA PHE A 78 12.00 -2.06 13.69
C PHE A 78 12.50 -1.73 15.10
N ALA A 79 12.99 -0.50 15.31
CA ALA A 79 13.39 -0.04 16.64
C ALA A 79 12.22 -0.04 17.63
N ALA A 80 11.00 0.31 17.20
CA ALA A 80 9.82 0.29 18.07
C ALA A 80 9.54 -1.12 18.64
N TYR A 81 9.71 -2.18 17.84
CA TYR A 81 9.57 -3.57 18.32
C TYR A 81 10.62 -3.98 19.36
N ALA A 82 11.76 -3.29 19.44
CA ALA A 82 12.75 -3.55 20.47
C ALA A 82 12.38 -2.94 21.84
N PHE A 83 11.52 -1.90 21.85
CA PHE A 83 11.16 -1.15 23.07
C PHE A 83 9.70 -1.33 23.51
N ALA A 84 8.82 -1.78 22.62
CA ALA A 84 7.40 -2.00 22.90
C ALA A 84 6.92 -3.36 22.37
N PRO A 85 5.92 -3.97 23.03
CA PRO A 85 5.36 -5.24 22.58
C PRO A 85 4.67 -5.10 21.22
N ALA A 86 4.75 -6.13 20.39
CA ALA A 86 4.19 -6.15 19.04
C ALA A 86 2.70 -5.76 19.00
N ILE A 87 1.92 -6.22 19.98
CA ILE A 87 0.49 -5.90 20.09
C ILE A 87 0.19 -4.40 20.17
N LEU A 88 1.16 -3.58 20.63
CA LEU A 88 1.07 -2.13 20.64
C LEU A 88 1.56 -1.52 19.32
N VAL A 89 2.70 -1.98 18.81
CA VAL A 89 3.39 -1.40 17.65
C VAL A 89 2.63 -1.66 16.35
N THR A 90 2.11 -2.88 16.16
CA THR A 90 1.54 -3.30 14.88
C THR A 90 0.23 -2.56 14.51
N PRO A 91 -0.73 -2.32 15.43
CA PRO A 91 -1.89 -1.47 15.15
C PRO A 91 -1.51 -0.03 14.79
N LEU A 92 -0.44 0.50 15.38
CA LEU A 92 0.03 1.86 15.08
C LEU A 92 0.56 1.96 13.65
N GLY A 93 1.13 0.88 13.10
CA GLY A 93 1.52 0.81 11.69
C GLY A 93 0.36 1.13 10.72
N ALA A 94 -0.88 0.76 11.07
CA ALA A 94 -2.06 1.10 10.27
C ALA A 94 -2.38 2.61 10.27
N LEU A 95 -1.85 3.39 11.22
CA LEU A 95 -1.96 4.86 11.21
C LEU A 95 -1.25 5.48 10.01
N SER A 96 -0.22 4.83 9.46
CA SER A 96 0.44 5.29 8.23
C SER A 96 -0.53 5.43 7.06
N ILE A 97 -1.58 4.60 7.02
CA ILE A 97 -2.67 4.68 6.03
C ILE A 97 -3.43 5.99 6.19
N ILE A 98 -3.85 6.33 7.41
CA ILE A 98 -4.59 7.56 7.70
C ILE A 98 -3.73 8.78 7.38
N ILE A 99 -2.47 8.77 7.80
CA ILE A 99 -1.51 9.84 7.52
C ILE A 99 -1.33 10.01 6.01
N SER A 100 -1.14 8.92 5.27
CA SER A 100 -1.01 8.96 3.81
C SER A 100 -2.28 9.51 3.15
N ALA A 101 -3.48 9.10 3.60
CA ALA A 101 -4.75 9.60 3.08
C ALA A 101 -4.95 11.10 3.35
N ALA A 102 -4.63 11.56 4.57
CA ALA A 102 -4.71 12.97 4.95
C ALA A 102 -3.71 13.83 4.14
N LEU A 103 -2.47 13.37 4.02
CA LEU A 103 -1.45 14.06 3.23
C LEU A 103 -1.75 14.02 1.72
N ALA A 104 -2.40 12.97 1.20
CA ALA A 104 -2.87 12.94 -0.18
C ALA A 104 -3.92 14.04 -0.45
N HIS A 105 -4.86 14.21 0.49
CA HIS A 105 -5.86 15.28 0.39
C HIS A 105 -5.23 16.68 0.46
N ILE A 106 -4.27 16.90 1.37
CA ILE A 106 -3.65 18.23 1.56
C ILE A 106 -2.64 18.56 0.45
N ILE A 107 -1.70 17.65 0.17
CA ILE A 107 -0.53 17.91 -0.69
C ILE A 107 -0.84 17.63 -2.17
N LEU A 108 -1.56 16.54 -2.47
CA LEU A 108 -1.91 16.17 -3.84
C LEU A 108 -3.26 16.74 -4.28
N ARG A 109 -4.03 17.36 -3.36
CA ARG A 109 -5.40 17.84 -3.59
C ARG A 109 -6.31 16.75 -4.16
N GLU A 110 -6.04 15.50 -3.79
CA GLU A 110 -6.86 14.36 -4.17
C GLU A 110 -8.14 14.36 -3.32
N LYS A 111 -9.30 14.56 -3.96
CA LYS A 111 -10.59 14.59 -3.27
C LYS A 111 -10.96 13.20 -2.78
N LEU A 112 -11.16 13.06 -1.48
CA LEU A 112 -11.69 11.86 -0.83
C LEU A 112 -13.17 12.11 -0.52
N HIS A 113 -14.06 11.36 -1.16
CA HIS A 113 -15.48 11.37 -0.82
C HIS A 113 -15.71 10.77 0.57
N THR A 114 -16.82 11.08 1.24
CA THR A 114 -17.13 10.59 2.60
C THR A 114 -17.07 9.06 2.70
N PHE A 115 -17.52 8.36 1.66
CA PHE A 115 -17.40 6.91 1.52
C PHE A 115 -15.93 6.44 1.42
N GLY A 116 -15.01 7.23 0.86
CA GLY A 116 -13.59 6.89 0.83
C GLY A 116 -12.97 6.94 2.22
N ILE A 117 -13.37 7.92 3.05
CA ILE A 117 -12.96 8.01 4.45
C ILE A 117 -13.47 6.80 5.24
N LEU A 118 -14.75 6.44 5.06
CA LEU A 118 -15.34 5.26 5.70
C LEU A 118 -14.60 3.98 5.30
N GLY A 119 -14.21 3.86 4.02
CA GLY A 119 -13.42 2.73 3.52
C GLY A 119 -12.03 2.65 4.16
N CYS A 120 -11.33 3.77 4.31
CA CYS A 120 -10.06 3.83 5.04
C CYS A 120 -10.23 3.42 6.50
N VAL A 121 -11.27 3.91 7.19
CA VAL A 121 -11.56 3.53 8.59
C VAL A 121 -11.82 2.03 8.70
N LEU A 122 -12.64 1.45 7.82
CA LEU A 122 -12.89 0.02 7.79
C LEU A 122 -11.60 -0.80 7.55
N CYS A 123 -10.72 -0.33 6.66
CA CYS A 123 -9.42 -0.98 6.42
C CYS A 123 -8.52 -0.94 7.67
N VAL A 124 -8.48 0.18 8.38
CA VAL A 124 -7.69 0.32 9.62
C VAL A 124 -8.27 -0.57 10.73
N VAL A 125 -9.59 -0.58 10.90
CA VAL A 125 -10.26 -1.40 11.92
C VAL A 125 -10.05 -2.89 11.63
N GLY A 126 -10.30 -3.33 10.40
CA GLY A 126 -10.16 -4.74 10.04
C GLY A 126 -8.70 -5.21 10.10
N SER A 127 -7.74 -4.40 9.66
CA SER A 127 -6.32 -4.77 9.76
C SER A 127 -5.82 -4.81 11.21
N THR A 128 -6.27 -3.87 12.05
CA THR A 128 -6.01 -3.91 13.50
C THR A 128 -6.61 -5.17 14.12
N ALA A 129 -7.84 -5.55 13.75
CA ALA A 129 -8.49 -6.75 14.26
C ALA A 129 -7.72 -8.03 13.89
N ILE A 130 -7.26 -8.16 12.65
CA ILE A 130 -6.43 -9.27 12.19
C ILE A 130 -5.13 -9.33 13.00
N VAL A 131 -4.41 -8.21 13.07
CA VAL A 131 -3.11 -8.11 13.75
C VAL A 131 -3.21 -8.46 15.24
N LEU A 132 -4.25 -7.97 15.93
CA LEU A 132 -4.43 -8.20 17.36
C LEU A 132 -4.74 -9.66 17.71
N HIS A 133 -5.30 -10.42 16.77
CA HIS A 133 -5.67 -11.82 16.97
C HIS A 133 -4.73 -12.80 16.27
N ALA A 134 -3.76 -12.28 15.51
CA ALA A 134 -2.71 -13.06 14.88
C ALA A 134 -1.97 -13.92 15.91
N PRO A 135 -1.60 -15.16 15.56
CA PRO A 135 -0.92 -16.06 16.47
C PRO A 135 0.45 -15.48 16.84
N PRO A 136 0.93 -15.72 18.09
CA PRO A 136 2.24 -15.25 18.50
C PRO A 136 3.31 -15.90 17.63
N GLU A 137 4.24 -15.09 17.11
CA GLU A 137 5.32 -15.59 16.25
C GLU A 137 6.19 -16.61 16.98
N ARG A 138 6.42 -17.76 16.34
CA ARG A 138 7.36 -18.78 16.84
C ARG A 138 8.78 -18.20 16.88
N GLN A 139 9.43 -18.29 18.03
CA GLN A 139 10.84 -17.93 18.16
C GLN A 139 11.68 -18.99 17.44
N ILE A 140 12.31 -18.60 16.35
CA ILE A 140 13.22 -19.47 15.59
C ILE A 140 14.64 -19.00 15.83
N GLU A 141 15.49 -19.94 16.22
CA GLU A 141 16.84 -19.66 16.69
C GLU A 141 17.93 -19.96 15.63
N SER A 142 17.56 -20.50 14.46
CA SER A 142 18.54 -20.81 13.40
C SER A 142 18.03 -20.58 11.99
N VAL A 143 18.94 -20.20 11.08
CA VAL A 143 18.64 -20.01 9.64
C VAL A 143 18.30 -21.33 8.97
N THR A 144 18.94 -22.42 9.41
CA THR A 144 18.68 -23.78 8.93
C THR A 144 17.27 -24.24 9.27
N GLU A 145 16.75 -23.94 10.46
CA GLU A 145 15.35 -24.25 10.80
C GLU A 145 14.38 -23.48 9.88
N VAL A 146 14.65 -22.19 9.59
CA VAL A 146 13.84 -21.44 8.61
C VAL A 146 13.94 -22.02 7.21
N TRP A 147 15.13 -22.48 6.81
CA TRP A 147 15.35 -23.13 5.51
C TRP A 147 14.56 -24.44 5.40
N ASP A 148 14.56 -25.25 6.45
CA ASP A 148 13.82 -26.51 6.48
C ASP A 148 12.31 -26.27 6.40
N LEU A 149 11.81 -25.27 7.13
CA LEU A 149 10.41 -24.82 7.06
C LEU A 149 10.05 -24.26 5.67
N ALA A 150 10.95 -23.50 5.04
CA ALA A 150 10.76 -22.96 3.70
C ALA A 150 10.83 -24.03 2.60
N THR A 151 11.59 -25.11 2.82
CA THR A 151 11.72 -26.24 1.88
C THR A 151 10.63 -27.28 2.08
N GLU A 152 9.76 -27.09 3.07
CA GLU A 152 8.69 -28.00 3.33
C GLU A 152 7.63 -27.97 2.21
N PRO A 153 7.04 -29.13 1.79
CA PRO A 153 6.03 -29.19 0.73
C PRO A 153 4.89 -28.17 0.84
N GLY A 154 4.43 -27.85 2.06
CA GLY A 154 3.36 -26.87 2.27
C GLY A 154 3.74 -25.46 1.80
N PHE A 155 4.90 -24.97 2.24
CA PHE A 155 5.37 -23.64 1.83
C PHE A 155 5.85 -23.62 0.39
N LEU A 156 6.49 -24.68 -0.11
CA LEU A 156 6.88 -24.79 -1.52
C LEU A 156 5.65 -24.74 -2.45
N PHE A 157 4.56 -25.40 -2.08
CA PHE A 157 3.31 -25.32 -2.84
C PHE A 157 2.74 -23.90 -2.84
N TYR A 158 2.72 -23.23 -1.68
CA TYR A 158 2.32 -21.82 -1.60
C TYR A 158 3.21 -20.92 -2.46
N ALA A 159 4.54 -21.07 -2.37
CA ALA A 159 5.48 -20.29 -3.16
C ALA A 159 5.30 -20.53 -4.66
N LEU A 160 5.09 -21.78 -5.09
CA LEU A 160 4.82 -22.11 -6.49
C LEU A 160 3.50 -21.48 -6.98
N LEU A 161 2.44 -21.53 -6.18
CA LEU A 161 1.16 -20.88 -6.49
C LEU A 161 1.33 -19.37 -6.63
N VAL A 162 2.05 -18.75 -5.69
CA VAL A 162 2.33 -17.31 -5.71
C VAL A 162 3.14 -16.93 -6.95
N LEU A 163 4.22 -17.66 -7.26
CA LEU A 163 5.03 -17.42 -8.45
C LEU A 163 4.23 -17.58 -9.73
N THR A 164 3.36 -18.59 -9.80
CA THR A 164 2.47 -18.82 -10.95
C THR A 164 1.45 -17.70 -11.09
N ALA A 165 0.80 -17.29 -10.01
CA ALA A 165 -0.15 -16.19 -10.00
C ALA A 165 0.51 -14.87 -10.38
N VAL A 166 1.70 -14.58 -9.85
CA VAL A 166 2.51 -13.41 -10.21
C VAL A 166 2.87 -13.46 -11.69
N PHE A 167 3.33 -14.59 -12.21
CA PHE A 167 3.65 -14.75 -13.63
C PHE A 167 2.43 -14.44 -14.51
N ILE A 168 1.28 -15.03 -14.21
CA ILE A 168 0.02 -14.79 -14.93
C ILE A 168 -0.38 -13.30 -14.86
N LEU A 169 -0.30 -12.69 -13.67
CA LEU A 169 -0.62 -11.28 -13.50
C LEU A 169 0.31 -10.39 -14.31
N ILE A 170 1.62 -10.64 -14.31
CA ILE A 170 2.63 -9.84 -15.02
C ILE A 170 2.52 -9.97 -16.54
N PHE A 171 2.36 -11.18 -17.07
CA PHE A 171 2.40 -11.39 -18.52
C PHE A 171 1.04 -11.26 -19.19
N HIS A 172 -0.06 -11.56 -18.49
CA HIS A 172 -1.39 -11.53 -19.07
C HIS A 172 -2.21 -10.30 -18.64
N PHE A 173 -2.32 -10.06 -17.33
CA PHE A 173 -3.22 -9.03 -16.81
C PHE A 173 -2.61 -7.63 -16.78
N VAL A 174 -1.32 -7.49 -16.51
CA VAL A 174 -0.64 -6.18 -16.45
C VAL A 174 -0.71 -5.43 -17.79
N PRO A 175 -0.46 -6.06 -18.97
CA PRO A 175 -0.55 -5.36 -20.25
C PRO A 175 -1.98 -4.90 -20.59
N GLN A 176 -2.99 -5.70 -20.24
CA GLN A 176 -4.38 -5.45 -20.63
C GLN A 176 -5.16 -4.60 -19.62
N TYR A 177 -4.95 -4.85 -18.33
CA TYR A 177 -5.79 -4.35 -17.24
C TYR A 177 -5.02 -3.53 -16.20
N GLY A 178 -3.69 -3.48 -16.26
CA GLY A 178 -2.88 -2.83 -15.23
C GLY A 178 -3.20 -1.35 -15.02
N GLN A 179 -3.48 -0.62 -16.11
CA GLN A 179 -3.83 0.81 -16.04
C GLN A 179 -5.27 1.08 -15.60
N SER A 180 -6.17 0.10 -15.73
CA SER A 180 -7.59 0.24 -15.43
C SER A 180 -7.96 -0.30 -14.05
N HIS A 181 -7.36 -1.42 -13.66
CA HIS A 181 -7.68 -2.16 -12.43
C HIS A 181 -6.51 -2.16 -11.45
N ILE A 182 -6.65 -1.36 -10.40
CA ILE A 182 -5.66 -1.21 -9.31
C ILE A 182 -5.22 -2.55 -8.69
N MET A 183 -6.12 -3.52 -8.63
CA MET A 183 -5.86 -4.85 -8.04
C MET A 183 -4.76 -5.62 -8.76
N VAL A 184 -4.52 -5.36 -10.05
CA VAL A 184 -3.49 -6.07 -10.81
C VAL A 184 -2.09 -5.68 -10.32
N TYR A 185 -1.78 -4.39 -10.23
CA TYR A 185 -0.48 -3.92 -9.72
C TYR A 185 -0.29 -4.21 -8.24
N ILE A 186 -1.33 -3.98 -7.44
CA ILE A 186 -1.25 -4.22 -6.00
C ILE A 186 -1.19 -5.71 -5.69
N GLY A 187 -1.91 -6.56 -6.42
CA GLY A 187 -1.85 -8.01 -6.28
C GLY A 187 -0.44 -8.56 -6.52
N VAL A 188 0.22 -8.14 -7.62
CA VAL A 188 1.62 -8.53 -7.89
C VAL A 188 2.53 -8.09 -6.75
N CYS A 189 2.44 -6.82 -6.34
CA CYS A 189 3.28 -6.29 -5.26
C CYS A 189 3.05 -7.04 -3.94
N SER A 190 1.81 -7.29 -3.55
CA SER A 190 1.47 -7.95 -2.29
C SER A 190 1.83 -9.43 -2.26
N LEU A 191 1.68 -10.14 -3.38
CA LEU A 191 2.07 -11.55 -3.53
C LEU A 191 3.59 -11.74 -3.45
N VAL A 192 4.34 -10.93 -4.18
CA VAL A 192 5.82 -10.91 -4.07
C VAL A 192 6.24 -10.39 -2.70
N GLY A 193 5.44 -9.50 -2.12
CA GLY A 193 5.47 -9.01 -0.74
C GLY A 193 5.60 -10.11 0.29
N SER A 194 4.64 -11.03 0.31
CA SER A 194 4.56 -12.08 1.32
C SER A 194 5.78 -13.00 1.31
N ILE A 195 6.27 -13.39 0.13
CA ILE A 195 7.51 -14.17 -0.02
C ILE A 195 8.72 -13.40 0.52
N SER A 196 8.80 -12.11 0.20
CA SER A 196 9.87 -11.24 0.67
C SER A 196 9.90 -11.12 2.19
N VAL A 197 8.75 -10.97 2.86
CA VAL A 197 8.72 -10.85 4.33
C VAL A 197 9.22 -12.13 4.99
N MET A 198 8.80 -13.30 4.49
CA MET A 198 9.29 -14.58 5.02
C MET A 198 10.81 -14.72 4.83
N SER A 199 11.32 -14.30 3.67
CA SER A 199 12.76 -14.34 3.37
C SER A 199 13.56 -13.34 4.21
N VAL A 200 13.03 -12.12 4.44
CA VAL A 200 13.65 -11.12 5.32
C VAL A 200 13.71 -11.60 6.76
N LYS A 201 12.70 -12.33 7.26
CA LYS A 201 12.76 -12.95 8.59
C LYS A 201 13.95 -13.90 8.71
N ALA A 202 14.18 -14.76 7.71
CA ALA A 202 15.34 -15.65 7.67
C ALA A 202 16.68 -14.87 7.71
N LEU A 203 16.78 -13.79 6.93
CA LEU A 203 17.96 -12.92 6.93
C LEU A 203 18.16 -12.16 8.23
N GLY A 204 17.08 -11.69 8.87
CA GLY A 204 17.12 -11.02 10.16
C GLY A 204 17.67 -11.93 11.26
N ILE A 205 17.25 -13.20 11.27
CA ILE A 205 17.80 -14.24 12.16
C ILE A 205 19.29 -14.48 11.82
N ALA A 206 19.64 -14.61 10.54
CA ALA A 206 21.03 -14.80 10.10
C ALA A 206 21.96 -13.69 10.58
N LEU A 207 21.53 -12.43 10.41
CA LEU A 207 22.28 -11.25 10.85
C LEU A 207 22.40 -11.20 12.37
N LYS A 208 21.30 -11.44 13.10
CA LYS A 208 21.31 -11.47 14.58
C LYS A 208 22.33 -12.48 15.10
N LEU A 209 22.30 -13.71 14.60
CA LEU A 209 23.24 -14.77 15.01
C LEU A 209 24.69 -14.46 14.62
N THR A 210 24.88 -13.85 13.45
CA THR A 210 26.21 -13.39 12.98
C THR A 210 26.79 -12.34 13.91
N PHE A 211 26.00 -11.34 14.31
CA PHE A 211 26.44 -10.34 15.28
C PHE A 211 26.64 -10.91 16.70
N SER A 212 25.97 -12.01 17.04
CA SER A 212 26.22 -12.77 18.27
C SER A 212 27.44 -13.69 18.21
N GLY A 213 28.24 -13.65 17.13
CA GLY A 213 29.50 -14.38 17.00
C GLY A 213 29.43 -15.71 16.24
N MET A 214 28.24 -16.15 15.82
CA MET A 214 28.07 -17.34 14.98
C MET A 214 27.86 -16.93 13.53
N ASN A 215 28.93 -16.91 12.73
CA ASN A 215 28.88 -16.40 11.36
C ASN A 215 27.96 -17.24 10.44
N GLN A 216 26.72 -16.78 10.26
CA GLN A 216 25.74 -17.43 9.38
C GLN A 216 25.94 -17.06 7.90
N LEU A 217 26.74 -16.03 7.60
CA LEU A 217 26.98 -15.57 6.21
C LEU A 217 27.80 -16.56 5.37
N VAL A 218 28.40 -17.57 6.01
CA VAL A 218 29.11 -18.67 5.34
C VAL A 218 28.13 -19.62 4.64
N TYR A 219 26.88 -19.69 5.12
CA TYR A 219 25.90 -20.64 4.61
C TYR A 219 25.31 -20.17 3.26
N PRO A 220 25.26 -21.04 2.23
CA PRO A 220 24.67 -20.70 0.94
C PRO A 220 23.17 -20.34 1.04
N GLN A 221 22.47 -20.86 2.05
CA GLN A 221 21.06 -20.57 2.35
C GLN A 221 20.82 -19.07 2.57
N THR A 222 21.73 -18.38 3.28
CA THR A 222 21.61 -16.93 3.53
C THR A 222 21.69 -16.13 2.23
N TRP A 223 22.57 -16.53 1.31
CA TRP A 223 22.70 -15.88 0.00
C TRP A 223 21.50 -16.17 -0.91
N ALA A 224 20.92 -17.37 -0.84
CA ALA A 224 19.68 -17.70 -1.53
C ALA A 224 18.52 -16.82 -1.06
N PHE A 225 18.30 -16.69 0.26
CA PHE A 225 17.28 -15.78 0.80
C PHE A 225 17.57 -14.32 0.43
N THR A 226 18.83 -13.91 0.39
CA THR A 226 19.22 -12.55 -0.02
C THR A 226 18.83 -12.26 -1.46
N LEU A 227 19.11 -13.19 -2.37
CA LEU A 227 18.73 -13.07 -3.78
C LEU A 227 17.21 -12.99 -3.95
N VAL A 228 16.46 -13.81 -3.20
CA VAL A 228 15.00 -13.76 -3.20
C VAL A 228 14.50 -12.40 -2.72
N VAL A 229 15.01 -11.88 -1.60
CA VAL A 229 14.63 -10.57 -1.07
C VAL A 229 14.92 -9.46 -2.07
N VAL A 230 16.12 -9.41 -2.65
CA VAL A 230 16.49 -8.36 -3.63
C VAL A 230 15.56 -8.39 -4.84
N THR A 231 15.32 -9.58 -5.40
CA THR A 231 14.42 -9.75 -6.56
C THR A 231 12.99 -9.32 -6.22
N CYS A 232 12.52 -9.69 -5.03
CA CYS A 232 11.18 -9.36 -4.57
C CYS A 232 11.01 -7.87 -4.33
N VAL A 233 11.94 -7.21 -3.64
CA VAL A 233 11.91 -5.77 -3.34
C VAL A 233 11.93 -4.95 -4.62
N VAL A 234 12.78 -5.29 -5.60
CA VAL A 234 12.82 -4.60 -6.89
C VAL A 234 11.49 -4.72 -7.62
N THR A 235 10.92 -5.93 -7.65
CA THR A 235 9.62 -6.20 -8.29
C THR A 235 8.49 -5.43 -7.59
N GLN A 236 8.38 -5.55 -6.26
CA GLN A 236 7.41 -4.81 -5.44
C GLN A 236 7.48 -3.31 -5.70
N MET A 237 8.68 -2.75 -5.65
CA MET A 237 8.90 -1.33 -5.83
C MET A 237 8.48 -0.85 -7.22
N ASN A 238 8.75 -1.63 -8.26
CA ASN A 238 8.31 -1.33 -9.62
C ASN A 238 6.77 -1.26 -9.71
N TYR A 239 6.07 -2.31 -9.26
CA TYR A 239 4.61 -2.38 -9.35
C TYR A 239 3.91 -1.40 -8.41
N LEU A 240 4.48 -1.13 -7.24
CA LEU A 240 3.98 -0.10 -6.34
C LEU A 240 4.11 1.30 -6.96
N ASN A 241 5.24 1.60 -7.62
CA ASN A 241 5.42 2.87 -8.33
C ASN A 241 4.43 2.99 -9.50
N LYS A 242 4.18 1.91 -10.25
CA LYS A 242 3.12 1.87 -11.29
C LYS A 242 1.75 2.19 -10.70
N ALA A 243 1.39 1.57 -9.59
CA ALA A 243 0.11 1.82 -8.92
C ALA A 243 -0.03 3.26 -8.41
N LEU A 244 1.03 3.82 -7.80
CA LEU A 244 1.03 5.19 -7.28
C LEU A 244 0.98 6.25 -8.38
N ASP A 245 1.62 5.98 -9.53
CA ASP A 245 1.59 6.90 -10.67
C ASP A 245 0.23 6.91 -11.38
N THR A 246 -0.42 5.74 -11.50
CA THR A 246 -1.70 5.59 -12.22
C THR A 246 -2.92 5.91 -11.35
N PHE A 247 -2.95 5.51 -10.07
CA PHE A 247 -4.16 5.55 -9.24
C PHE A 247 -4.08 6.56 -8.09
N ASN A 248 -5.24 6.88 -7.50
CA ASN A 248 -5.34 7.76 -6.32
C ASN A 248 -4.67 7.11 -5.10
N THR A 249 -3.78 7.84 -4.40
CA THR A 249 -3.00 7.23 -3.31
C THR A 249 -3.83 6.95 -2.08
N ALA A 250 -4.89 7.72 -1.87
CA ALA A 250 -5.83 7.47 -0.80
C ALA A 250 -6.55 6.13 -0.94
N VAL A 251 -6.59 5.56 -2.15
CA VAL A 251 -7.15 4.23 -2.42
C VAL A 251 -6.05 3.17 -2.48
N VAL A 252 -4.91 3.49 -3.09
CA VAL A 252 -3.75 2.58 -3.20
C VAL A 252 -3.22 2.15 -1.84
N SER A 253 -3.02 3.09 -0.92
CA SER A 253 -2.39 2.82 0.38
C SER A 253 -3.19 1.81 1.24
N PRO A 254 -4.51 1.99 1.47
CA PRO A 254 -5.31 1.01 2.22
C PRO A 254 -5.37 -0.37 1.57
N ILE A 255 -5.57 -0.43 0.24
CA ILE A 255 -5.69 -1.70 -0.48
C ILE A 255 -4.37 -2.46 -0.45
N TYR A 256 -3.26 -1.76 -0.69
CA TYR A 256 -1.93 -2.34 -0.62
C TYR A 256 -1.64 -2.91 0.76
N TYR A 257 -1.84 -2.09 1.81
CA TYR A 257 -1.56 -2.50 3.18
C TYR A 257 -2.28 -3.79 3.53
N VAL A 258 -3.56 -3.92 3.15
CA VAL A 258 -4.33 -5.09 3.52
C VAL A 258 -3.98 -6.31 2.68
N MET A 259 -3.97 -6.18 1.35
CA MET A 259 -3.60 -7.30 0.49
C MET A 259 -2.22 -7.85 0.90
N PHE A 260 -1.28 -6.95 1.17
CA PHE A 260 0.05 -7.30 1.66
C PHE A 260 -0.01 -8.00 3.02
N THR A 261 -0.71 -7.42 4.00
CA THR A 261 -0.82 -7.98 5.37
C THR A 261 -1.47 -9.35 5.35
N THR A 262 -2.61 -9.52 4.66
CA THR A 262 -3.32 -10.81 4.57
C THR A 262 -2.45 -11.88 3.92
N LEU A 263 -1.82 -11.59 2.77
CA LEU A 263 -0.96 -12.56 2.10
C LEU A 263 0.28 -12.90 2.93
N THR A 264 0.83 -11.93 3.66
CA THR A 264 1.97 -12.14 4.56
C THR A 264 1.60 -13.03 5.74
N ILE A 265 0.44 -12.82 6.35
CA ILE A 265 -0.06 -13.68 7.43
C ILE A 265 -0.31 -15.08 6.92
N LEU A 266 -0.96 -15.22 5.76
CA LEU A 266 -1.20 -16.52 5.13
C LEU A 266 0.13 -17.26 4.87
N ALA A 267 1.13 -16.57 4.30
CA ALA A 267 2.47 -17.13 4.11
C ALA A 267 3.10 -17.58 5.43
N SER A 268 2.98 -16.76 6.48
CA SER A 268 3.52 -17.03 7.81
C SER A 268 2.86 -18.28 8.45
N VAL A 269 1.53 -18.37 8.40
CA VAL A 269 0.77 -19.52 8.96
C VAL A 269 1.14 -20.82 8.24
N ILE A 270 1.27 -20.78 6.91
CA ILE A 270 1.68 -21.94 6.11
C ILE A 270 3.13 -22.33 6.42
N MET A 271 4.05 -21.37 6.49
CA MET A 271 5.48 -21.64 6.70
C MET A 271 5.77 -22.17 8.10
N PHE A 272 5.15 -21.60 9.13
CA PHE A 272 5.42 -21.98 10.53
C PHE A 272 4.49 -23.07 11.06
N LYS A 273 3.50 -23.51 10.27
CA LYS A 273 2.49 -24.50 10.64
C LYS A 273 1.75 -24.17 11.93
N ASP A 274 1.50 -22.89 12.19
CA ASP A 274 0.82 -22.45 13.40
C ASP A 274 -0.70 -22.77 13.41
N TRP A 275 -1.20 -23.53 12.43
CA TRP A 275 -2.62 -23.93 12.32
C TRP A 275 -3.13 -24.65 13.56
N ASP A 276 -2.33 -25.56 14.13
CA ASP A 276 -2.72 -26.36 15.31
C ASP A 276 -2.72 -25.56 16.62
N ARG A 277 -2.13 -24.35 16.61
CA ARG A 277 -2.05 -23.46 17.78
C ARG A 277 -3.11 -22.36 17.77
N GLN A 278 -3.80 -22.15 16.66
CA GLN A 278 -4.82 -21.11 16.57
C GLN A 278 -6.11 -21.54 17.26
N ASN A 279 -6.56 -20.74 18.21
CA ASN A 279 -7.89 -20.92 18.79
C ASN A 279 -8.96 -20.63 17.72
N PRO A 280 -10.08 -21.37 17.67
CA PRO A 280 -11.17 -21.10 16.73
C PRO A 280 -11.66 -19.65 16.75
N THR A 281 -11.64 -19.02 17.93
CA THR A 281 -11.98 -17.60 18.11
C THR A 281 -11.01 -16.65 17.39
N GLN A 282 -9.71 -16.97 17.32
CA GLN A 282 -8.72 -16.19 16.58
C GLN A 282 -9.01 -16.27 15.08
N ILE A 283 -9.24 -17.48 14.56
CA ILE A 283 -9.58 -17.72 13.15
C ILE A 283 -10.85 -16.93 12.77
N ILE A 284 -11.91 -17.00 13.57
CA ILE A 284 -13.16 -16.26 13.32
C ILE A 284 -12.91 -14.74 13.30
N THR A 285 -12.09 -14.24 14.22
CA THR A 285 -11.81 -12.80 14.33
C THR A 285 -10.92 -12.31 13.20
N GLU A 286 -9.94 -13.10 12.76
CA GLU A 286 -9.13 -12.85 11.56
C GLU A 286 -10.01 -12.84 10.30
N MET A 287 -10.92 -13.81 10.16
CA MET A 287 -11.88 -13.85 9.05
C MET A 287 -12.83 -12.63 9.07
N CYS A 288 -13.30 -12.23 10.24
CA CYS A 288 -14.11 -11.02 10.39
C CYS A 288 -13.33 -9.75 10.02
N GLY A 289 -12.07 -9.64 10.46
CA GLY A 289 -11.18 -8.56 10.08
C GLY A 289 -10.94 -8.52 8.56
N PHE A 290 -10.77 -9.69 7.93
CA PHE A 290 -10.62 -9.81 6.49
C PHE A 290 -11.87 -9.34 5.73
N VAL A 291 -13.07 -9.80 6.14
CA VAL A 291 -14.35 -9.35 5.55
C VAL A 291 -14.57 -7.86 5.74
N THR A 292 -14.21 -7.31 6.90
CA THR A 292 -14.29 -5.87 7.19
C THR A 292 -13.43 -5.09 6.21
N ILE A 293 -12.24 -5.59 5.87
CA ILE A 293 -11.41 -4.91 4.89
C ILE A 293 -11.91 -5.08 3.47
N LEU A 294 -12.37 -6.27 3.07
CA LEU A 294 -12.97 -6.45 1.74
C LEU A 294 -14.12 -5.45 1.53
N SER A 295 -14.92 -5.24 2.58
CA SER A 295 -15.98 -4.23 2.60
C SER A 295 -15.42 -2.81 2.44
N GLY A 296 -14.37 -2.45 3.19
CA GLY A 296 -13.70 -1.14 3.04
C GLY A 296 -13.10 -0.91 1.65
N THR A 297 -12.52 -1.94 1.06
CA THR A 297 -11.93 -1.94 -0.28
C THR A 297 -12.99 -1.80 -1.38
N PHE A 298 -14.11 -2.53 -1.24
CA PHE A 298 -15.25 -2.40 -2.15
C PHE A 298 -15.83 -0.98 -2.12
N LEU A 299 -15.96 -0.40 -0.92
CA LEU A 299 -16.42 0.97 -0.75
C LEU A 299 -15.48 1.97 -1.43
N LEU A 300 -14.16 1.79 -1.28
CA LEU A 300 -13.14 2.60 -1.95
C LEU A 300 -13.22 2.48 -3.49
N HIS A 301 -13.44 1.27 -4.02
CA HIS A 301 -13.61 1.06 -5.46
C HIS A 301 -14.87 1.76 -5.99
N LYS A 302 -16.02 1.59 -5.31
CA LYS A 302 -17.27 2.25 -5.72
C LYS A 302 -17.19 3.77 -5.64
N THR A 303 -16.42 4.34 -4.71
CA THR A 303 -16.20 5.79 -4.71
C THR A 303 -15.43 6.31 -5.91
N LYS A 304 -14.48 5.52 -6.43
CA LYS A 304 -13.79 5.87 -7.67
C LYS A 304 -14.79 5.90 -8.84
N ASP A 305 -15.61 4.87 -8.97
CA ASP A 305 -16.60 4.76 -10.05
C ASP A 305 -17.62 5.90 -10.02
N MET A 306 -18.06 6.33 -8.83
CA MET A 306 -18.98 7.47 -8.67
C MET A 306 -18.32 8.81 -9.06
N VAL A 307 -17.05 9.01 -8.71
CA VAL A 307 -16.32 10.24 -9.07
C VAL A 307 -16.08 10.31 -10.58
N ASP A 308 -15.67 9.19 -11.18
CA ASP A 308 -15.43 9.10 -12.63
C ASP A 308 -16.76 9.30 -13.39
N GLY A 309 -17.86 8.68 -12.94
CA GLY A 309 -19.20 8.87 -13.51
C GLY A 309 -19.74 10.29 -13.37
N ALA A 310 -19.61 10.92 -12.19
CA ALA A 310 -20.03 12.30 -11.99
C ALA A 310 -19.22 13.30 -12.84
N SER A 311 -17.93 13.01 -13.08
CA SER A 311 -17.08 13.83 -13.94
C SER A 311 -17.55 13.78 -15.41
N LEU A 312 -17.91 12.59 -15.91
CA LEU A 312 -18.47 12.38 -17.25
C LEU A 312 -19.82 13.08 -17.41
N THR A 313 -20.71 12.97 -16.43
CA THR A 313 -22.00 13.69 -16.45
C THR A 313 -21.80 15.21 -16.42
N SER A 314 -20.81 15.71 -15.68
CA SER A 314 -20.51 17.15 -15.63
C SER A 314 -19.90 17.68 -16.94
N MET A 315 -19.11 16.87 -17.64
CA MET A 315 -18.59 17.19 -18.98
C MET A 315 -19.71 17.17 -20.02
N SER A 316 -20.57 16.15 -19.98
CA SER A 316 -21.73 16.05 -20.87
C SER A 316 -22.71 17.21 -20.68
N MET A 317 -23.01 17.59 -19.42
CA MET A 317 -23.82 18.77 -19.11
C MET A 317 -23.18 20.08 -19.59
N ARG A 318 -21.85 20.20 -19.53
CA ARG A 318 -21.14 21.38 -20.07
C ARG A 318 -21.16 21.43 -21.59
N GLN A 319 -21.06 20.29 -22.27
CA GLN A 319 -21.20 20.23 -23.74
C GLN A 319 -22.62 20.57 -24.18
N LEU A 320 -23.65 20.00 -23.53
CA LEU A 320 -25.05 20.32 -23.80
C LEU A 320 -25.35 21.81 -23.60
N LYS A 321 -24.78 22.43 -22.56
CA LYS A 321 -24.96 23.86 -22.31
C LYS A 321 -24.27 24.73 -23.37
N HIS A 322 -23.14 24.28 -23.92
CA HIS A 322 -22.47 24.97 -25.02
C HIS A 322 -23.24 24.86 -26.34
N GLU A 323 -23.85 23.69 -26.63
CA GLU A 323 -24.73 23.52 -27.80
C GLU A 323 -26.03 24.34 -27.69
N GLU A 324 -26.60 24.51 -26.49
CA GLU A 324 -27.76 25.39 -26.28
C GLU A 324 -27.41 26.89 -26.40
N GLU A 325 -26.21 27.31 -25.99
CA GLU A 325 -25.75 28.70 -26.12
C GLU A 325 -25.39 29.06 -27.57
N ASP A 326 -24.76 28.15 -28.33
CA ASP A 326 -24.45 28.36 -29.75
C ASP A 326 -25.70 28.28 -30.66
N GLY A 327 -26.76 27.56 -30.23
CA GLY A 327 -28.03 27.47 -30.95
C GLY A 327 -28.94 28.71 -30.84
N PHE A 328 -28.63 29.65 -29.95
CA PHE A 328 -29.48 30.83 -29.69
C PHE A 328 -28.96 32.14 -30.32
N ASP A 329 -27.74 32.15 -30.88
CA ASP A 329 -27.12 33.37 -31.44
C ASP A 329 -27.24 33.49 -32.98
N GLU A 330 -27.94 32.57 -33.65
CA GLU A 330 -28.09 32.58 -35.12
C GLU A 330 -29.46 33.14 -35.60
N SER A 331 -30.00 34.19 -34.97
CA SER A 331 -31.18 34.88 -35.52
C SER A 331 -31.37 36.35 -35.12
N ILE A 332 -30.45 37.24 -35.47
CA ILE A 332 -30.76 38.68 -35.59
C ILE A 332 -30.06 39.29 -36.82
N PRO A 333 -30.77 39.57 -37.93
CA PRO A 333 -30.17 40.27 -39.06
C PRO A 333 -30.12 41.78 -38.77
N LEU A 334 -28.91 42.31 -38.63
CA LEU A 334 -28.63 43.74 -38.51
C LEU A 334 -29.07 44.48 -39.79
N LYS A 335 -30.18 45.23 -39.67
CA LYS A 335 -30.72 46.13 -40.68
C LYS A 335 -29.79 47.35 -40.82
N ARG A 336 -28.92 47.37 -41.83
CA ARG A 336 -28.07 48.52 -42.17
C ARG A 336 -28.94 49.65 -42.73
N GLN A 337 -28.93 50.78 -42.03
CA GLN A 337 -29.64 52.01 -42.35
C GLN A 337 -28.71 52.91 -43.20
N ASP A 338 -28.90 52.92 -44.52
CA ASP A 338 -28.20 53.85 -45.42
C ASP A 338 -29.03 55.13 -45.62
N SER A 339 -28.49 56.22 -45.09
CA SER A 339 -29.02 57.58 -45.21
C SER A 339 -28.53 58.22 -46.52
N LEU A 340 -29.46 58.45 -47.44
CA LEU A 340 -29.71 59.72 -48.13
C LEU A 340 -28.48 60.58 -48.54
N ARG A 341 -28.13 60.56 -49.84
CA ARG A 341 -27.71 61.78 -50.57
C ARG A 341 -28.47 61.89 -51.89
N ILE A 342 -29.02 63.08 -52.09
CA ILE A 342 -29.94 63.52 -53.14
C ILE A 342 -29.20 64.58 -53.99
N ILE A 343 -29.20 64.35 -55.31
CA ILE A 343 -29.39 65.31 -56.45
C ILE A 343 -28.20 66.23 -56.84
N PRO A 344 -28.07 66.67 -58.12
CA PRO A 344 -28.98 66.52 -59.28
C PRO A 344 -28.55 65.60 -60.41
#